data_AF-A0AA40TXF8-F1
#
_entry.id   AF-A0AA40TXF8-F1
#
_cell.length_a   1.000
_cell.length_b   1.000
_cell.length_c   1.000
_cell.angle_alpha   90.00
_cell.angle_beta   90.00
_cell.angle_gamma   90.00
#
_symmetry.space_group_name_H-M   'P 1'
#
loop_
_entity.id
_entity.type
_entity.pdbx_description
1 polymer ?
#
loop_
_entity_poly.entity_id
_entity_poly.type
_entity_poly.pdbx_seq_one_letter_code
_entity_poly.pdbx_strand_id
1 'polypeptide(L)'
;MITSSRYPGIYIAPLSNDPAAAHAFKEKAEEALDLISAGPSGDKLLRKISTLYSQKERKITLKEIEINNQCYTEPVLSRRQLEKYTPKNHDENTFIASHLSRKGTFTKGEGSNAIIGWSPDKASIRLNQNGSPLHLGMDNADKITSLAHELVHARHILSGSSLADEGDRYNPRTGSGKEELRAVGLDNYRYSTTKKPSENSIRAEHGLPLRMKYRPHQ
;
A
#
# COMPACT_ATOMS: atom_id res chain seq x y z
N MET A 1 14.76 11.91 -9.31
CA MET A 1 15.71 11.62 -8.21
C MET A 1 14.98 10.87 -7.10
N ILE A 2 15.52 9.77 -6.55
CA ILE A 2 14.89 9.07 -5.41
C ILE A 2 15.49 9.61 -4.12
N THR A 3 14.66 10.01 -3.16
CA THR A 3 15.08 10.57 -1.87
C THR A 3 14.47 9.79 -0.70
N SER A 4 15.10 9.85 0.47
CA SER A 4 14.54 9.25 1.68
C SER A 4 13.40 10.12 2.22
N SER A 5 12.35 9.50 2.75
CA SER A 5 11.32 10.22 3.54
C SER A 5 11.74 10.31 5.01
N ARG A 6 10.95 11.04 5.82
CA ARG A 6 11.04 11.02 7.29
C ARG A 6 10.76 9.65 7.93
N TYR A 7 10.17 8.72 7.18
CA TYR A 7 9.79 7.38 7.65
C TYR A 7 10.81 6.32 7.18
N PRO A 8 11.58 5.70 8.08
CA PRO A 8 12.60 4.72 7.69
C PRO A 8 12.02 3.57 6.88
N GLY A 9 12.71 3.25 5.77
CA GLY A 9 12.27 2.22 4.84
C GLY A 9 11.31 2.71 3.75
N ILE A 10 10.89 3.97 3.76
CA ILE A 10 10.08 4.59 2.71
C ILE A 10 10.91 5.66 1.98
N TYR A 11 11.01 5.51 0.67
CA TYR A 11 11.71 6.41 -0.25
C TYR A 11 10.70 7.05 -1.21
N ILE A 12 10.94 8.29 -1.63
CA ILE A 12 10.07 9.08 -2.47
C ILE A 12 10.71 9.24 -3.85
N ALA A 13 9.95 8.93 -4.90
CA ALA A 13 10.37 9.00 -6.30
C ALA A 13 9.38 9.87 -7.10
N PRO A 14 9.66 11.18 -7.24
CA PRO A 14 8.84 12.08 -8.04
C PRO A 14 8.85 11.70 -9.52
N LEU A 15 7.79 12.08 -10.23
CA LEU A 15 7.62 11.87 -11.67
C LEU A 15 8.44 12.91 -12.45
N SER A 16 8.43 14.15 -11.97
CA SER A 16 9.17 15.26 -12.56
C SER A 16 10.63 15.29 -12.12
N ASN A 17 11.52 15.68 -13.04
CA ASN A 17 12.91 16.01 -12.74
C ASN A 17 13.11 17.50 -12.38
N ASP A 18 12.06 18.33 -12.51
CA ASP A 18 12.08 19.71 -12.04
C ASP A 18 12.20 19.73 -10.50
N PRO A 19 13.21 20.43 -9.91
CA PRO A 19 13.43 20.44 -8.47
C PRO A 19 12.25 20.94 -7.65
N ALA A 20 11.51 21.94 -8.13
CA ALA A 20 10.38 22.52 -7.40
C ALA A 20 9.19 21.54 -7.38
N ALA A 21 8.85 20.94 -8.52
CA ALA A 21 7.82 19.91 -8.59
C ALA A 21 8.19 18.66 -7.77
N ALA A 22 9.45 18.22 -7.85
CA ALA A 22 9.96 17.10 -7.08
C ALA A 22 9.88 17.34 -5.56
N HIS A 23 10.20 18.56 -5.13
CA HIS A 23 10.07 18.98 -3.73
C HIS A 23 8.60 19.00 -3.28
N ALA A 24 7.72 19.60 -4.09
CA ALA A 24 6.29 19.68 -3.77
C ALA A 24 5.65 18.29 -3.63
N PHE A 25 6.00 17.34 -4.49
CA PHE A 25 5.54 15.95 -4.33
C PHE A 25 6.06 15.32 -3.03
N LYS A 26 7.35 15.54 -2.71
CA LYS A 26 7.95 15.02 -1.48
C LYS A 26 7.24 15.56 -0.24
N GLU A 27 6.93 16.85 -0.19
CA GLU A 27 6.19 17.45 0.93
C GLU A 27 4.80 16.84 1.06
N LYS A 28 4.02 16.75 -0.03
CA LYS A 28 2.69 16.13 0.00
C LYS A 28 2.71 14.67 0.44
N ALA A 29 3.73 13.91 0.01
CA ALA A 29 3.91 12.53 0.43
C ALA A 29 4.24 12.44 1.94
N GLU A 30 5.11 13.31 2.45
CA GLU A 30 5.43 13.35 3.88
C GLU A 30 4.24 13.80 4.73
N GLU A 31 3.47 14.80 4.29
CA GLU A 31 2.22 15.21 4.94
C GLU A 31 1.20 14.07 5.00
N ALA A 32 1.03 13.31 3.93
CA ALA A 32 0.12 12.17 3.92
C ALA A 32 0.58 11.06 4.88
N LEU A 33 1.89 10.78 4.94
CA LEU A 33 2.45 9.82 5.90
C LEU A 33 2.30 10.31 7.35
N ASP A 34 2.50 11.60 7.61
CA ASP A 34 2.28 12.22 8.92
C ASP A 34 0.83 12.09 9.36
N LEU A 35 -0.12 12.43 8.48
CA LEU A 35 -1.54 12.24 8.74
C LEU A 35 -1.83 10.78 9.07
N ILE A 36 -1.38 9.82 8.26
CA ILE A 36 -1.56 8.38 8.55
C ILE A 36 -0.96 8.02 9.91
N SER A 37 0.22 8.53 10.25
CA SER A 37 0.90 8.22 11.51
C SER A 37 0.25 8.82 12.76
N ALA A 38 -0.65 9.80 12.61
CA ALA A 38 -1.23 10.50 13.74
C ALA A 38 -2.15 9.60 14.60
N GLY A 39 -2.70 8.53 14.01
CA GLY A 39 -3.48 7.51 14.69
C GLY A 39 -2.67 6.26 15.08
N PRO A 40 -3.07 5.52 16.14
CA PRO A 40 -2.30 4.38 16.63
C PRO A 40 -2.19 3.21 15.64
N SER A 41 -3.17 3.00 14.76
CA SER A 41 -3.17 1.96 13.73
C SER A 41 -2.24 2.33 12.59
N GLY A 42 -2.29 3.58 12.13
CA GLY A 42 -1.37 4.08 11.12
C GLY A 42 0.08 4.16 11.60
N ASP A 43 0.35 4.64 12.83
CA ASP A 43 1.69 4.57 13.44
C ASP A 43 2.19 3.12 13.51
N LYS A 44 1.34 2.19 13.98
CA LYS A 44 1.67 0.76 14.02
C LYS A 44 1.96 0.17 12.63
N LEU A 45 1.32 0.67 11.57
CA LEU A 45 1.60 0.27 10.19
C LEU A 45 3.00 0.73 9.77
N LEU A 46 3.32 2.01 9.96
CA LEU A 46 4.61 2.59 9.56
C LEU A 46 5.78 2.04 10.40
N ARG A 47 5.60 1.82 11.71
CA ARG A 47 6.61 1.16 12.55
C ARG A 47 6.92 -0.27 12.09
N LYS A 48 5.92 -1.01 11.64
CA LYS A 48 6.13 -2.36 11.10
C LYS A 48 6.89 -2.33 9.79
N ILE A 49 6.65 -1.34 8.93
CA ILE A 49 7.45 -1.12 7.71
C ILE A 49 8.89 -0.80 8.08
N SER A 50 9.11 0.13 9.00
CA SER A 50 10.44 0.48 9.52
C SER A 50 11.18 -0.73 10.13
N THR A 51 10.48 -1.59 10.86
CA THR A 51 11.05 -2.83 11.41
C THR A 51 11.46 -3.82 10.31
N LEU A 52 10.63 -3.98 9.27
CA LEU A 52 10.96 -4.83 8.12
C LEU A 52 12.17 -4.28 7.35
N TYR A 53 12.28 -2.96 7.27
CA TYR A 53 13.47 -2.31 6.71
C TYR A 53 14.72 -2.60 7.55
N SER A 54 14.69 -2.37 8.86
CA SER A 54 15.87 -2.56 9.71
C SER A 54 16.32 -4.02 9.84
N GLN A 55 15.37 -4.96 9.84
CA GLN A 55 15.68 -6.39 10.07
C GLN A 55 15.90 -7.19 8.80
N LYS A 56 15.32 -6.77 7.67
CA LYS A 56 15.30 -7.54 6.42
C LYS A 56 15.68 -6.73 5.19
N GLU A 57 16.08 -5.47 5.37
CA GLU A 57 16.41 -4.52 4.29
C GLU A 57 15.28 -4.36 3.27
N ARG A 58 14.03 -4.51 3.74
CA ARG A 58 12.82 -4.39 2.92
C ARG A 58 12.34 -2.95 2.88
N LYS A 59 12.19 -2.38 1.69
CA LYS A 59 11.83 -0.96 1.51
C LYS A 59 10.66 -0.77 0.56
N ILE A 60 10.02 0.39 0.70
CA ILE A 60 8.98 0.92 -0.17
C ILE A 60 9.56 2.09 -0.96
N THR A 61 9.28 2.11 -2.26
CA THR A 61 9.42 3.31 -3.08
C THR A 61 8.04 3.87 -3.37
N LEU A 62 7.70 5.01 -2.79
CA LEU A 62 6.51 5.79 -3.08
C LEU A 62 6.77 6.64 -4.32
N LYS A 63 6.25 6.19 -5.46
CA LYS A 63 6.42 6.77 -6.77
C LYS A 63 5.23 7.66 -7.13
N GLU A 64 5.51 8.89 -7.55
CA GLU A 64 4.50 9.76 -8.12
C GLU A 64 3.98 9.19 -9.45
N ILE A 65 2.67 9.21 -9.62
CA ILE A 65 2.01 8.83 -10.86
C ILE A 65 1.17 9.99 -11.38
N GLU A 66 0.92 9.99 -12.69
CA GLU A 66 0.00 10.94 -13.30
C GLU A 66 -1.38 10.86 -12.67
N ILE A 67 -2.07 12.00 -12.61
CA ILE A 67 -3.40 12.13 -12.01
C ILE A 67 -4.42 11.16 -12.61
N ASN A 68 -4.27 10.75 -13.87
CA ASN A 68 -5.21 9.84 -14.52
C ASN A 68 -4.99 8.37 -14.14
N ASN A 69 -3.84 8.03 -13.56
CA ASN A 69 -3.51 6.66 -13.20
C ASN A 69 -4.14 6.26 -11.85
N GLN A 70 -4.43 4.97 -11.71
CA GLN A 70 -4.92 4.41 -10.45
C GLN A 70 -3.75 4.19 -9.48
N CYS A 71 -3.97 4.45 -8.19
CA CYS A 71 -3.01 4.06 -7.16
C CYS A 71 -2.83 2.53 -7.16
N TYR A 72 -1.61 2.08 -6.90
CA TYR A 72 -1.29 0.65 -6.93
C TYR A 72 -0.12 0.34 -6.01
N THR A 73 0.00 -0.94 -5.65
CA THR A 73 1.20 -1.51 -5.03
C THR A 73 1.66 -2.72 -5.83
N GLU A 74 2.94 -2.75 -6.17
CA GLU A 74 3.56 -3.91 -6.83
C GLU A 74 4.80 -4.39 -6.06
N PRO A 75 5.03 -5.71 -5.99
CA PRO A 75 6.24 -6.27 -5.42
C PRO A 75 7.42 -6.12 -6.41
N VAL A 76 8.60 -5.78 -5.90
CA VAL A 76 9.85 -5.77 -6.68
C VAL A 76 10.98 -6.41 -5.88
N LEU A 77 11.93 -7.03 -6.57
CA LEU A 77 13.08 -7.65 -5.93
C LEU A 77 13.95 -6.62 -5.19
N SER A 78 14.40 -7.00 -4.00
CA SER A 78 15.48 -6.30 -3.29
C SER A 78 16.82 -6.51 -3.99
N ARG A 79 17.84 -5.70 -3.65
CA ARG A 79 19.19 -5.83 -4.21
C ARG A 79 19.74 -7.25 -4.07
N ARG A 80 19.66 -7.82 -2.86
CA ARG A 80 20.09 -9.20 -2.58
C ARG A 80 19.31 -10.24 -3.40
N GLN A 81 18.03 -9.98 -3.67
CA GLN A 81 17.22 -10.85 -4.51
C GLN A 81 17.57 -10.70 -6.00
N LEU A 82 17.90 -9.49 -6.47
CA LEU A 82 18.40 -9.27 -7.84
C LEU A 82 19.70 -10.01 -8.09
N GLU A 83 20.61 -10.05 -7.12
CA GLU A 83 21.87 -10.83 -7.19
C GLU A 83 21.62 -12.34 -7.29
N LYS A 84 20.51 -12.84 -6.72
CA LYS A 84 20.15 -14.26 -6.71
C LYS A 84 19.35 -14.70 -7.93
N TYR A 85 18.37 -13.90 -8.35
CA TYR A 85 17.36 -14.30 -9.35
C TYR A 85 17.61 -13.69 -10.72
N THR A 86 18.36 -12.57 -10.82
CA THR A 86 18.80 -11.95 -12.08
C THR A 86 17.70 -11.85 -13.15
N PRO A 87 16.55 -11.17 -12.87
CA PRO A 87 15.47 -11.07 -13.84
C PRO A 87 15.91 -10.28 -15.08
N LYS A 88 15.41 -10.68 -16.25
CA LYS A 88 15.74 -10.06 -17.54
C LYS A 88 15.08 -8.71 -17.73
N ASN A 89 13.91 -8.49 -17.14
CA ASN A 89 13.10 -7.29 -17.29
C ASN A 89 12.24 -7.04 -16.04
N HIS A 90 11.45 -5.95 -16.07
CA HIS A 90 10.57 -5.56 -14.97
C HIS A 90 9.47 -6.60 -14.71
N ASP A 91 8.88 -7.19 -15.75
CA ASP A 91 7.80 -8.17 -15.59
C ASP A 91 8.28 -9.44 -14.90
N GLU A 92 9.47 -9.94 -15.26
CA GLU A 92 10.08 -11.09 -14.57
C GLU A 92 10.47 -10.73 -13.13
N ASN A 93 10.92 -9.49 -12.90
CA ASN A 93 11.21 -8.99 -11.55
C ASN A 93 9.95 -9.01 -10.67
N THR A 94 8.85 -8.41 -11.13
CA THR A 94 7.60 -8.36 -10.36
C THR A 94 6.97 -9.74 -10.19
N PHE A 95 7.05 -10.59 -11.22
CA PHE A 95 6.60 -11.98 -11.16
C PHE A 95 7.31 -12.76 -10.05
N ILE A 96 8.65 -12.76 -10.03
CA ILE A 96 9.43 -13.46 -9.00
C ILE A 96 9.16 -12.84 -7.62
N ALA A 97 9.15 -11.51 -7.52
CA ALA A 97 8.91 -10.80 -6.27
C ALA A 97 7.52 -11.10 -5.68
N SER A 98 6.51 -11.27 -6.55
CA SER A 98 5.17 -11.66 -6.13
C SER A 98 5.16 -13.05 -5.48
N HIS A 99 5.87 -14.02 -6.06
CA HIS A 99 5.99 -15.37 -5.48
C HIS A 99 6.69 -15.35 -4.13
N LEU A 100 7.77 -14.57 -3.99
CA LEU A 100 8.48 -14.40 -2.71
C LEU A 100 7.62 -13.73 -1.65
N SER A 101 6.66 -12.90 -2.06
CA SER A 101 5.79 -12.13 -1.17
C SER A 101 4.55 -12.88 -0.69
N ARG A 102 4.20 -13.99 -1.35
CA ARG A 102 3.01 -14.78 -1.05
C ARG A 102 3.17 -15.59 0.22
N LYS A 103 2.08 -15.67 0.98
CA LYS A 103 1.95 -16.55 2.13
C LYS A 103 1.75 -17.99 1.67
N GLY A 104 2.56 -18.93 2.18
CA GLY A 104 2.31 -20.36 2.04
C GLY A 104 1.25 -20.87 3.03
N THR A 105 0.98 -22.17 3.03
CA THR A 105 -0.04 -22.78 3.89
C THR A 105 0.27 -22.57 5.38
N PHE A 106 1.52 -22.79 5.78
CA PHE A 106 1.96 -22.72 7.18
C PHE A 106 3.05 -21.67 7.43
N THR A 107 3.62 -21.11 6.38
CA THR A 107 4.76 -20.19 6.46
C THR A 107 4.48 -18.91 5.70
N LYS A 108 5.19 -17.84 6.09
CA LYS A 108 5.29 -16.65 5.25
C LYS A 108 6.30 -16.92 4.14
N GLY A 109 6.12 -16.27 3.00
CA GLY A 109 7.18 -16.13 2.01
C GLY A 109 8.35 -15.31 2.55
N GLU A 110 9.38 -15.17 1.72
CA GLU A 110 10.57 -14.37 2.04
C GLU A 110 10.23 -12.87 2.18
N GLY A 111 9.23 -12.41 1.45
CA GLY A 111 8.91 -11.01 1.21
C GLY A 111 9.85 -10.35 0.19
N SER A 112 9.41 -9.26 -0.42
CA SER A 112 10.20 -8.47 -1.37
C SER A 112 10.10 -6.98 -1.05
N ASN A 113 10.79 -6.12 -1.79
CA ASN A 113 10.48 -4.69 -1.75
C ASN A 113 9.13 -4.42 -2.40
N ALA A 114 8.61 -3.21 -2.26
CA ALA A 114 7.38 -2.77 -2.91
C ALA A 114 7.56 -1.40 -3.56
N ILE A 115 6.86 -1.17 -4.67
CA ILE A 115 6.62 0.15 -5.24
C ILE A 115 5.15 0.48 -4.99
N ILE A 116 4.88 1.68 -4.49
CA ILE A 116 3.53 2.25 -4.42
C ILE A 116 3.47 3.36 -5.46
N GLY A 117 2.59 3.23 -6.46
CA GLY A 117 2.23 4.34 -7.32
C GLY A 117 1.12 5.15 -6.68
N TRP A 118 1.34 6.45 -6.46
CA TRP A 118 0.37 7.32 -5.79
C TRP A 118 0.40 8.75 -6.32
N SER A 119 -0.78 9.36 -6.37
CA SER A 119 -0.95 10.77 -6.70
C SER A 119 -1.68 11.46 -5.55
N PRO A 120 -1.17 12.60 -5.03
CA PRO A 120 -1.83 13.36 -3.99
C PRO A 120 -3.19 13.90 -4.42
N ASP A 121 -3.40 14.11 -5.72
CA ASP A 121 -4.66 14.62 -6.26
C ASP A 121 -5.74 13.52 -6.35
N LYS A 122 -5.37 12.25 -6.15
CA LYS A 122 -6.28 11.09 -6.02
C LYS A 122 -6.07 10.35 -4.70
N ALA A 123 -5.90 11.12 -3.64
CA ALA A 123 -5.66 10.57 -2.32
C ALA A 123 -6.92 9.98 -1.64
N SER A 124 -8.12 10.34 -2.10
CA SER A 124 -9.39 9.88 -1.54
C SER A 124 -9.99 8.69 -2.30
N ILE A 125 -10.42 7.68 -1.55
CA ILE A 125 -11.39 6.67 -1.98
C ILE A 125 -12.77 7.16 -1.49
N ARG A 126 -13.56 7.74 -2.41
CA ARG A 126 -14.91 8.26 -2.11
C ARG A 126 -15.90 7.13 -1.96
N LEU A 127 -16.78 7.24 -0.95
CA LEU A 127 -17.81 6.26 -0.67
C LEU A 127 -19.21 6.84 -0.90
N ASN A 128 -20.15 5.98 -1.31
CA ASN A 128 -21.58 6.32 -1.26
C ASN A 128 -22.13 6.17 0.16
N GLN A 129 -23.41 6.51 0.36
CA GLN A 129 -24.09 6.44 1.67
C GLN A 129 -24.05 5.05 2.32
N ASN A 130 -23.90 3.98 1.53
CA ASN A 130 -23.83 2.60 2.00
C ASN A 130 -22.39 2.11 2.23
N GLY A 131 -21.40 2.99 2.13
CA GLY A 131 -19.97 2.64 2.29
C GLY A 131 -19.39 1.85 1.12
N SER A 132 -20.03 1.84 -0.06
CA SER A 132 -19.45 1.29 -1.28
C SER A 132 -18.55 2.34 -1.96
N PRO A 133 -17.40 1.96 -2.52
CA PRO A 133 -16.57 2.89 -3.28
C PRO A 133 -17.30 3.37 -4.53
N LEU A 134 -17.22 4.67 -4.79
CA LEU A 134 -17.69 5.28 -6.04
C LEU A 134 -16.55 5.33 -7.05
N HIS A 135 -15.55 6.18 -6.81
CA HIS A 135 -14.33 6.34 -7.60
C HIS A 135 -13.21 6.95 -6.71
N LEU A 136 -11.97 6.98 -7.20
CA LEU A 136 -10.93 7.84 -6.63
C LEU A 136 -11.31 9.31 -6.88
N GLY A 137 -11.28 10.14 -5.83
CA GLY A 137 -11.75 11.53 -5.91
C GLY A 137 -10.75 12.55 -5.40
N MET A 138 -10.98 13.80 -5.80
CA MET A 138 -10.35 15.01 -5.23
C MET A 138 -11.19 15.49 -4.04
N ASP A 139 -11.28 14.67 -2.98
CA ASP A 139 -11.93 15.13 -1.74
C ASP A 139 -10.92 15.92 -0.91
N ASN A 140 -11.23 17.17 -0.58
CA ASN A 140 -10.35 18.01 0.21
C ASN A 140 -10.19 17.52 1.67
N ALA A 141 -11.13 16.71 2.17
CA ALA A 141 -11.11 16.19 3.53
C ALA A 141 -10.34 14.85 3.65
N ASP A 142 -10.38 14.02 2.62
CA ASP A 142 -9.71 12.71 2.61
C ASP A 142 -8.45 12.74 1.74
N LYS A 143 -7.31 12.92 2.41
CA LYS A 143 -5.99 13.03 1.76
C LYS A 143 -5.12 11.78 1.92
N ILE A 144 -5.67 10.67 2.42
CA ILE A 144 -4.83 9.56 2.89
C ILE A 144 -5.35 8.17 2.55
N THR A 145 -6.64 7.99 2.22
CA THR A 145 -7.19 6.62 2.21
C THR A 145 -6.64 5.74 1.09
N SER A 146 -6.31 6.28 -0.08
CA SER A 146 -5.66 5.50 -1.13
C SER A 146 -4.25 5.09 -0.72
N LEU A 147 -3.44 6.02 -0.19
CA LEU A 147 -2.09 5.71 0.28
C LEU A 147 -2.11 4.73 1.46
N ALA A 148 -3.02 4.89 2.41
CA ALA A 148 -3.18 4.00 3.55
C ALA A 148 -3.50 2.57 3.10
N HIS A 149 -4.39 2.42 2.10
CA HIS A 149 -4.71 1.13 1.50
C HIS A 149 -3.47 0.47 0.88
N GLU A 150 -2.74 1.20 0.04
CA GLU A 150 -1.53 0.70 -0.60
C GLU A 150 -0.41 0.37 0.39
N LEU A 151 -0.24 1.15 1.46
CA LEU A 151 0.73 0.84 2.52
C LEU A 151 0.42 -0.46 3.26
N VAL A 152 -0.86 -0.83 3.40
CA VAL A 152 -1.25 -2.12 4.00
C VAL A 152 -0.83 -3.27 3.09
N HIS A 153 -1.07 -3.17 1.77
CA HIS A 153 -0.58 -4.14 0.79
C HIS A 153 0.95 -4.23 0.80
N ALA A 154 1.64 -3.09 0.75
CA ALA A 154 3.09 -3.05 0.78
C ALA A 154 3.63 -3.75 2.02
N ARG A 155 3.06 -3.52 3.21
CA ARG A 155 3.45 -4.24 4.43
C ARG A 155 3.28 -5.76 4.28
N HIS A 156 2.22 -6.23 3.64
CA HIS A 156 2.02 -7.67 3.41
C HIS A 156 3.07 -8.23 2.45
N ILE A 157 3.40 -7.50 1.38
CA ILE A 157 4.48 -7.81 0.44
C ILE A 157 5.83 -7.90 1.16
N LEU A 158 6.23 -6.84 1.88
CA LEU A 158 7.50 -6.78 2.61
C LEU A 158 7.68 -7.93 3.61
N SER A 159 6.58 -8.38 4.21
CA SER A 159 6.59 -9.43 5.23
C SER A 159 6.45 -10.85 4.69
N GLY A 160 6.22 -11.03 3.38
CA GLY A 160 5.93 -12.33 2.80
C GLY A 160 4.57 -12.90 3.20
N SER A 161 3.62 -12.04 3.54
CA SER A 161 2.28 -12.45 4.01
C SER A 161 1.14 -12.02 3.11
N SER A 162 1.45 -11.60 1.88
CA SER A 162 0.44 -11.29 0.87
C SER A 162 -0.39 -12.53 0.56
N LEU A 163 -1.71 -12.36 0.47
CA LEU A 163 -2.60 -13.40 -0.03
C LEU A 163 -2.82 -13.31 -1.55
N ALA A 164 -2.34 -12.23 -2.21
CA ALA A 164 -2.59 -11.97 -3.62
C ALA A 164 -2.04 -13.09 -4.51
N ASP A 165 -2.91 -13.59 -5.38
CA ASP A 165 -2.67 -14.60 -6.39
C ASP A 165 -3.10 -14.07 -7.77
N GLU A 166 -3.16 -14.93 -8.78
CA GLU A 166 -3.63 -14.56 -10.13
C GLU A 166 -5.17 -14.53 -10.23
N GLY A 167 -5.88 -14.70 -9.12
CA GLY A 167 -7.33 -14.67 -9.09
C GLY A 167 -7.91 -13.25 -9.15
N ASP A 168 -9.19 -13.17 -9.52
CA ASP A 168 -9.94 -11.91 -9.54
C ASP A 168 -9.96 -11.24 -8.15
N ARG A 169 -9.39 -10.03 -8.06
CA ARG A 169 -9.38 -9.16 -6.86
C ARG A 169 -10.78 -8.86 -6.33
N TYR A 170 -11.79 -8.92 -7.18
CA TYR A 170 -13.15 -8.68 -6.74
C TYR A 170 -13.78 -9.94 -6.15
N ASN A 171 -13.32 -11.15 -6.50
CA ASN A 171 -13.90 -12.41 -6.01
C ASN A 171 -13.35 -12.74 -4.61
N PRO A 172 -14.15 -12.64 -3.53
CA PRO A 172 -13.66 -12.83 -2.16
C PRO A 172 -13.19 -14.27 -1.85
N ARG A 173 -13.37 -15.21 -2.78
CA ARG A 173 -12.91 -16.59 -2.66
C ARG A 173 -11.45 -16.78 -3.11
N THR A 174 -10.95 -15.90 -3.99
CA THR A 174 -9.56 -15.93 -4.48
C THR A 174 -8.60 -15.37 -3.43
N GLY A 175 -7.29 -15.63 -3.59
CA GLY A 175 -6.26 -15.02 -2.76
C GLY A 175 -6.25 -13.50 -2.87
N SER A 176 -6.34 -12.98 -4.10
CA SER A 176 -6.43 -11.54 -4.37
C SER A 176 -7.67 -10.89 -3.73
N GLY A 177 -8.85 -11.50 -3.83
CA GLY A 177 -10.03 -10.95 -3.15
C GLY A 177 -9.92 -10.97 -1.63
N LYS A 178 -9.29 -11.99 -1.05
CA LYS A 178 -9.01 -12.04 0.39
C LYS A 178 -7.98 -10.99 0.82
N GLU A 179 -6.98 -10.73 -0.01
CA GLU A 179 -5.96 -9.70 0.25
C GLU A 179 -6.59 -8.30 0.31
N GLU A 180 -7.52 -8.01 -0.60
CA GLU A 180 -8.27 -6.76 -0.67
C GLU A 180 -9.22 -6.58 0.52
N LEU A 181 -10.02 -7.61 0.86
CA LEU A 181 -10.84 -7.59 2.07
C LEU A 181 -9.98 -7.36 3.32
N ARG A 182 -8.78 -7.93 3.35
CA ARG A 182 -7.83 -7.78 4.45
C ARG A 182 -7.20 -6.39 4.49
N ALA A 183 -6.89 -5.79 3.35
CA ALA A 183 -6.38 -4.43 3.26
C ALA A 183 -7.41 -3.40 3.71
N VAL A 184 -8.67 -3.58 3.28
CA VAL A 184 -9.76 -2.72 3.75
C VAL A 184 -10.05 -2.95 5.24
N GLY A 185 -10.01 -4.19 5.70
CA GLY A 185 -10.41 -4.57 7.05
C GLY A 185 -11.90 -4.92 7.13
N LEU A 186 -12.36 -5.71 6.17
CA LEU A 186 -13.72 -6.24 6.07
C LEU A 186 -13.81 -7.67 6.63
N ASP A 187 -15.02 -8.10 6.94
CA ASP A 187 -15.33 -9.46 7.39
C ASP A 187 -14.43 -9.92 8.56
N ASN A 188 -13.78 -11.08 8.41
CA ASN A 188 -12.89 -11.65 9.42
C ASN A 188 -11.58 -10.86 9.60
N TYR A 189 -11.35 -9.81 8.79
CA TYR A 189 -10.17 -8.95 8.86
C TYR A 189 -10.40 -7.63 9.59
N ARG A 190 -11.62 -7.38 10.11
CA ARG A 190 -11.93 -6.17 10.89
C ARG A 190 -10.91 -5.95 12.01
N TYR A 191 -10.57 -4.68 12.24
CA TYR A 191 -9.62 -4.31 13.29
C TYR A 191 -10.06 -4.76 14.68
N SER A 192 -11.36 -4.71 14.97
CA SER A 192 -11.94 -5.20 16.23
C SER A 192 -11.53 -6.64 16.53
N THR A 193 -11.44 -7.49 15.51
CA THR A 193 -11.08 -8.91 15.57
C THR A 193 -9.56 -9.12 15.52
N THR A 194 -8.87 -8.46 14.58
CA THR A 194 -7.47 -8.80 14.28
C THR A 194 -6.44 -7.92 15.00
N LYS A 195 -6.84 -6.72 15.45
CA LYS A 195 -5.96 -5.65 15.95
C LYS A 195 -4.79 -5.32 15.01
N LYS A 196 -4.95 -5.62 13.71
CA LYS A 196 -3.96 -5.35 12.65
C LYS A 196 -4.39 -4.13 11.85
N PRO A 197 -3.45 -3.24 11.48
CA PRO A 197 -3.78 -2.09 10.66
C PRO A 197 -4.41 -2.47 9.32
N SER A 198 -5.41 -1.68 8.93
CA SER A 198 -6.19 -1.76 7.70
C SER A 198 -6.67 -0.35 7.31
N GLU A 199 -7.14 -0.17 6.07
CA GLU A 199 -7.75 1.08 5.59
C GLU A 199 -8.84 1.57 6.57
N ASN A 200 -9.80 0.71 6.93
CA ASN A 200 -10.88 1.09 7.84
C ASN A 200 -10.42 1.46 9.25
N SER A 201 -9.37 0.82 9.77
CA SER A 201 -8.84 1.21 11.09
C SER A 201 -8.23 2.61 11.06
N ILE A 202 -7.59 2.98 9.95
CA ILE A 202 -7.01 4.32 9.77
C ILE A 202 -8.14 5.32 9.51
N ARG A 203 -9.11 5.00 8.65
CA ARG A 203 -10.32 5.82 8.45
C ARG A 203 -10.99 6.18 9.77
N ALA A 204 -11.17 5.20 10.66
CA ALA A 204 -11.78 5.41 11.98
C ALA A 204 -11.01 6.43 12.85
N GLU A 205 -9.67 6.40 12.80
CA GLU A 205 -8.81 7.32 13.55
C GLU A 205 -8.94 8.77 13.09
N HIS A 206 -9.30 8.96 11.81
CA HIS A 206 -9.46 10.28 11.20
C HIS A 206 -10.92 10.72 11.07
N GLY A 207 -11.87 9.99 11.67
CA GLY A 207 -13.31 10.29 11.55
C GLY A 207 -13.84 10.16 10.12
N LEU A 208 -13.14 9.45 9.24
CA LEU A 208 -13.54 9.24 7.85
C LEU A 208 -14.60 8.13 7.76
N PRO A 209 -15.53 8.21 6.80
CA PRO A 209 -16.50 7.15 6.55
C PRO A 209 -15.81 5.81 6.30
N LEU A 210 -16.31 4.75 6.94
CA LEU A 210 -15.77 3.40 6.80
C LEU A 210 -16.25 2.77 5.50
N ARG A 211 -15.34 2.07 4.83
CA ARG A 211 -15.67 1.27 3.65
C ARG A 211 -16.33 -0.02 4.10
N MET A 212 -17.56 -0.24 3.63
CA MET A 212 -18.37 -1.40 3.98
C MET A 212 -18.39 -2.46 2.90
N LYS A 213 -17.99 -2.11 1.68
CA LYS A 213 -17.86 -3.04 0.55
C LYS A 213 -16.54 -2.82 -0.18
N TYR A 214 -15.98 -3.92 -0.68
CA TYR A 214 -14.81 -3.82 -1.53
C TYR A 214 -15.17 -3.40 -2.96
N ARG A 215 -16.17 -4.04 -3.58
CA ARG A 215 -16.60 -3.71 -4.94
C ARG A 215 -17.42 -2.42 -4.96
N PRO A 216 -17.27 -1.56 -6.00
CA PRO A 216 -18.26 -0.53 -6.31
C PRO A 216 -19.65 -1.15 -6.48
N HIS A 217 -20.70 -0.37 -6.20
CA HIS A 217 -22.05 -0.80 -6.54
C HIS A 217 -22.17 -0.80 -8.08
N GLN A 218 -22.66 -1.90 -8.65
CA GLN A 218 -23.13 -1.91 -10.05
C GLN A 218 -24.49 -1.21 -10.11
#